data_AF-A0A0A0HI14-F1
#
_entry.id   AF-A0A0A0HI14-F1
#
_cell.length_a   1.000
_cell.length_b   1.000
_cell.length_c   1.000
_cell.angle_alpha   90.00
_cell.angle_beta   90.00
_cell.angle_gamma   90.00
#
_symmetry.space_group_name_H-M   'P 1'
#
loop_
_entity.id
_entity.type
_entity.pdbx_description
1 polymer ?
#
loop_
_entity_poly.entity_id
_entity_poly.type
_entity_poly.pdbx_seq_one_letter_code
_entity_poly.pdbx_strand_id
1 'polypeptide(L)'
;MRGLVSPLRFPGQPAARFWELEEGEVYFGDLQGGAADLNRAILGAYAAVAGDDWFVMPVRLPRGHVARVARVRVRDNFDPGWHGIESTVVNDAKEGRRVWRAFEHRAPEGDNDAEGTSPLLLIPPIIVSAERSAPVEEVHFRRDEIANLAWAIERRSLRPSGRVIEASYPVPQSGKDPEYEGDWSYVLGTDVPDHWFPLVPVRLTDQNDEITLRRGQIRDAVDQDPPRAKGVLLTPDRPFYIDEAEVPHGGARVTRGWRFARGADGSRHLWMGRRKEPSTGPMALSPLSFDTLRGWPPRPKGKSG
;
A
#
# COMPACT_ATOMS: atom_id res chain seq x y z
N MET A 1 16.55 -17.59 12.52
CA MET A 1 16.37 -16.20 12.98
C MET A 1 15.31 -16.23 14.08
N ARG A 2 15.65 -15.92 15.34
CA ARG A 2 14.65 -15.70 16.38
C ARG A 2 14.16 -14.26 16.22
N GLY A 3 12.98 -14.07 15.61
CA GLY A 3 12.31 -12.78 15.64
C GLY A 3 11.68 -12.60 17.02
N LEU A 4 12.48 -12.28 18.03
CA LEU A 4 11.94 -11.73 19.26
C LEU A 4 11.63 -10.27 18.97
N VAL A 5 10.39 -9.84 19.23
CA VAL A 5 10.09 -8.42 19.39
C VAL A 5 11.03 -7.94 20.51
N SER A 6 12.01 -7.11 20.15
CA SER A 6 12.87 -6.49 21.15
C SER A 6 12.17 -5.22 21.61
N PRO A 7 11.95 -5.03 22.92
CA PRO A 7 11.46 -3.75 23.42
C PRO A 7 12.47 -2.64 23.04
N LEU A 8 11.96 -1.44 22.80
CA LEU A 8 12.80 -0.26 22.60
C LEU A 8 13.56 -0.02 23.91
N ARG A 9 14.86 0.31 23.82
CA ARG A 9 15.67 0.69 24.98
C ARG A 9 16.25 2.08 24.81
N PHE A 10 16.32 2.86 25.88
CA PHE A 10 16.98 4.17 25.92
C PHE A 10 17.89 4.32 27.15
N PRO A 11 18.93 5.19 27.10
CA PRO A 11 19.78 5.48 28.25
C PRO A 11 18.99 6.14 29.40
N GLY A 12 19.19 5.73 30.66
CA GLY A 12 18.41 6.25 31.79
C GLY A 12 16.97 5.72 31.86
N GLN A 13 16.70 4.56 31.24
CA GLN A 13 15.45 3.84 31.42
C GLN A 13 15.51 2.92 32.66
N PRO A 14 14.44 2.86 33.49
CA PRO A 14 14.30 1.92 34.58
C PRO A 14 14.81 0.51 34.26
N ALA A 15 15.67 -0.04 35.11
CA ALA A 15 16.08 -1.43 35.03
C ALA A 15 14.90 -2.38 35.31
N ALA A 16 14.32 -2.94 34.25
CA ALA A 16 13.12 -3.80 34.28
C ALA A 16 13.13 -5.05 35.20
N ARG A 17 14.26 -5.43 35.83
CA ARG A 17 14.34 -6.64 36.68
C ARG A 17 15.14 -6.47 37.97
N PHE A 18 15.87 -5.37 38.11
CA PHE A 18 16.74 -5.13 39.25
C PHE A 18 16.54 -3.71 39.72
N TRP A 19 16.67 -3.50 41.02
CA TRP A 19 16.70 -2.15 41.55
C TRP A 19 18.09 -1.56 41.24
N GLU A 20 18.12 -0.56 40.37
CA GLU A 20 19.33 0.16 39.96
C GLU A 20 19.06 1.66 40.08
N LEU A 21 20.06 2.41 40.53
CA LEU A 21 20.02 3.88 40.49
C LEU A 21 20.44 4.31 39.08
N GLU A 22 19.49 4.83 38.34
CA GLU A 22 19.63 5.29 36.96
C GLU A 22 20.63 6.47 36.88
N GLU A 23 21.76 6.29 36.18
CA GLU A 23 22.54 7.40 35.65
C GLU A 23 22.15 7.61 34.18
N GLY A 24 21.47 8.72 33.88
CA GLY A 24 21.00 9.01 32.53
C GLY A 24 21.08 10.49 32.17
N GLU A 25 21.70 10.80 31.02
CA GLU A 25 21.64 12.12 30.38
C GLU A 25 20.29 12.41 29.71
N VAL A 26 19.37 11.42 29.67
CA VAL A 26 18.07 11.52 29.00
C VAL A 26 16.97 11.67 30.05
N TYR A 27 16.28 12.81 30.04
CA TYR A 27 15.17 13.11 30.94
C TYR A 27 13.89 13.36 30.13
N PHE A 28 12.90 12.48 30.28
CA PHE A 28 11.60 12.59 29.61
C PHE A 28 10.54 13.37 30.40
N GLY A 29 10.86 13.79 31.63
CA GLY A 29 9.91 14.54 32.48
C GLY A 29 9.70 16.01 32.05
N ASP A 30 10.53 16.55 31.15
CA ASP A 30 10.38 17.88 30.53
C ASP A 30 10.22 17.77 29.01
N LEU A 31 9.54 16.71 28.54
CA LEU A 31 9.14 16.59 27.13
C LEU A 31 8.12 17.70 26.80
N GLN A 32 8.61 18.87 26.40
CA GLN A 32 7.79 19.97 25.92
C GLN A 32 7.28 19.66 24.51
N GLY A 33 5.96 19.63 24.33
CA GLY A 33 5.30 19.38 23.06
C GLY A 33 3.97 20.12 22.97
N GLY A 34 3.68 20.67 21.79
CA GLY A 34 2.35 21.21 21.47
C GLY A 34 1.43 20.12 20.90
N ALA A 35 0.16 20.44 20.68
CA ALA A 35 -0.84 19.50 20.13
C ALA A 35 -0.46 18.87 18.77
N ALA A 36 0.46 19.49 18.03
CA ALA A 36 0.96 19.00 16.74
C ALA A 36 2.20 18.07 16.86
N ASP A 37 2.79 17.91 18.04
CA ASP A 37 4.01 17.10 18.21
C ASP A 37 3.69 15.65 18.59
N LEU A 38 3.05 14.95 17.64
CA LEU A 38 2.62 13.57 17.80
C LEU A 38 3.78 12.63 18.12
N ASN A 39 4.95 12.84 17.51
CA ASN A 39 6.12 11.99 17.74
C ASN A 39 6.62 12.07 19.19
N ARG A 40 6.69 13.28 19.76
CA ARG A 40 7.04 13.46 21.18
C ARG A 40 5.98 12.89 22.12
N ALA A 41 4.71 13.09 21.79
CA ALA A 41 3.60 12.53 22.57
C ALA A 41 3.65 10.98 22.61
N ILE A 42 3.91 10.34 21.46
CA ILE A 42 4.07 8.88 21.37
C ILE A 42 5.29 8.41 22.19
N LEU A 43 6.43 9.10 22.08
CA LEU A 43 7.64 8.74 22.83
C LEU A 43 7.43 8.87 24.35
N GLY A 44 6.82 9.97 24.80
CA GLY A 44 6.51 10.18 26.21
C GLY A 44 5.53 9.15 26.77
N ALA A 45 4.46 8.86 26.03
CA ALA A 45 3.49 7.83 26.41
C ALA A 45 4.14 6.43 26.49
N TYR A 46 5.00 6.09 25.54
CA TYR A 46 5.73 4.82 25.55
C TYR A 46 6.69 4.73 26.74
N ALA A 47 7.50 5.76 26.98
CA ALA A 47 8.46 5.78 28.10
C ALA A 47 7.76 5.64 29.46
N ALA A 48 6.57 6.22 29.63
CA ALA A 48 5.80 6.17 30.87
C ALA A 48 5.07 4.83 31.08
N VAL A 49 4.61 4.17 30.01
CA VAL A 49 3.69 3.01 30.12
C VAL A 49 4.34 1.67 29.77
N ALA A 50 5.31 1.66 28.86
CA ALA A 50 5.75 0.45 28.17
C ALA A 50 7.23 0.09 28.38
N GLY A 51 7.95 0.82 29.25
CA GLY A 51 9.38 0.59 29.51
C GLY A 51 9.66 -0.73 30.25
N ASP A 52 8.76 -1.15 31.13
CA ASP A 52 8.98 -2.23 32.10
C ASP A 52 7.90 -3.30 32.02
N ASP A 53 8.10 -4.26 31.12
CA ASP A 53 7.14 -5.34 30.88
C ASP A 53 7.48 -6.58 31.73
N TRP A 54 7.22 -6.48 33.04
CA TRP A 54 7.53 -7.51 34.05
C TRP A 54 6.78 -8.84 33.81
N PHE A 55 5.74 -8.82 32.97
CA PHE A 55 4.86 -9.97 32.70
C PHE A 55 5.04 -10.57 31.30
N VAL A 56 6.19 -10.34 30.64
CA VAL A 56 6.50 -10.99 29.35
C VAL A 56 6.98 -12.42 29.55
N MET A 57 6.20 -13.39 29.05
CA MET A 57 6.55 -14.81 29.06
C MET A 57 6.76 -15.33 27.63
N PRO A 58 8.00 -15.64 27.20
CA PRO A 58 8.23 -16.14 25.85
C PRO A 58 7.72 -17.58 25.70
N VAL A 59 6.81 -17.80 24.76
CA VAL A 59 6.31 -19.13 24.41
C VAL A 59 6.90 -19.58 23.07
N ARG A 60 7.42 -20.81 23.02
CA ARG A 60 7.88 -21.40 21.75
C ARG A 60 6.71 -22.03 21.04
N LEU A 61 6.43 -21.55 19.82
CA LEU A 61 5.37 -22.06 18.97
C LEU A 61 5.94 -22.60 17.65
N PRO A 62 5.33 -23.64 17.05
CA PRO A 62 5.70 -24.10 15.72
C PRO A 62 5.37 -23.03 14.66
N ARG A 63 6.19 -22.97 13.61
CA ARG A 63 5.97 -22.07 12.45
C ARG A 63 4.77 -22.53 11.62
N GLY A 64 4.12 -21.61 10.92
CA GLY A 64 3.00 -21.93 10.01
C GLY A 64 1.72 -22.37 10.72
N HIS A 65 1.49 -21.87 11.93
CA HIS A 65 0.33 -22.22 12.75
C HIS A 65 -0.42 -20.96 13.17
N VAL A 66 -1.71 -21.11 13.42
CA VAL A 66 -2.50 -20.13 14.17
C VAL A 66 -2.63 -20.66 15.60
N ALA A 67 -2.16 -19.89 16.57
CA ALA A 67 -2.19 -20.25 17.97
C ALA A 67 -3.19 -19.38 18.73
N ARG A 68 -3.76 -19.93 19.80
CA ARG A 68 -4.58 -19.19 20.76
C ARG A 68 -4.10 -19.53 22.16
N VAL A 69 -3.97 -18.53 23.02
CA VAL A 69 -3.73 -18.77 24.44
C VAL A 69 -5.04 -19.28 25.05
N ALA A 70 -5.06 -20.55 25.45
CA ALA A 70 -6.27 -21.18 25.99
C ALA A 70 -6.61 -20.68 27.40
N ARG A 71 -5.59 -20.45 28.24
CA ARG A 71 -5.76 -20.00 29.62
C ARG A 71 -4.46 -19.41 30.16
N VAL A 72 -4.55 -18.28 30.84
CA VAL A 72 -3.50 -17.76 31.72
C VAL A 72 -4.05 -17.72 33.14
N ARG A 73 -3.24 -18.11 34.11
CA ARG A 73 -3.56 -17.94 35.53
C ARG A 73 -2.34 -17.42 36.27
N VAL A 74 -2.57 -16.48 37.18
CA VAL A 74 -1.55 -15.93 38.07
C VAL A 74 -1.92 -16.24 39.51
N ARG A 75 -0.91 -16.36 40.37
CA ARG A 75 -1.08 -16.40 41.82
C ARG A 75 -0.26 -15.25 42.37
N ASP A 76 -0.87 -14.39 43.17
CA ASP A 76 -0.17 -13.30 43.83
C ASP A 76 0.20 -13.70 45.28
N ASN A 77 0.80 -12.79 46.02
CA ASN A 77 1.21 -12.96 47.41
C ASN A 77 0.11 -12.57 48.41
N PHE A 78 -1.02 -12.05 47.94
CA PHE A 78 -2.13 -11.58 48.77
C PHE A 78 -3.23 -12.65 48.90
N ASP A 79 -3.40 -13.50 47.89
CA ASP A 79 -4.37 -14.60 47.88
C ASP A 79 -3.70 -15.95 47.54
N PRO A 80 -3.95 -17.04 48.31
CA PRO A 80 -3.50 -18.38 47.96
C PRO A 80 -4.12 -18.94 46.66
N GLY A 81 -5.20 -18.35 46.14
CA GLY A 81 -5.93 -18.76 44.95
C GLY A 81 -5.22 -18.50 43.61
N TRP A 82 -5.70 -19.15 42.55
CA TRP A 82 -5.29 -18.84 41.18
C TRP A 82 -6.31 -17.92 40.51
N HIS A 83 -5.86 -16.78 40.01
CA HIS A 83 -6.68 -15.81 39.30
C HIS A 83 -6.53 -16.01 37.79
N GLY A 84 -7.65 -16.11 37.06
CA GLY A 84 -7.63 -16.19 35.60
C GLY A 84 -7.34 -14.84 34.97
N ILE A 85 -6.45 -14.82 33.99
CA ILE A 85 -6.21 -13.64 33.15
C ILE A 85 -6.79 -13.91 31.77
N GLU A 86 -7.74 -13.08 31.35
CA GLU A 86 -8.32 -13.11 30.02
C GLU A 86 -7.47 -12.32 29.01
N SER A 87 -7.65 -12.61 27.73
CA SER A 87 -7.02 -11.86 26.64
C SER A 87 -7.52 -10.41 26.63
N THR A 88 -6.63 -9.45 26.39
CA THR A 88 -6.95 -8.02 26.27
C THR A 88 -8.05 -7.77 25.23
N VAL A 89 -7.99 -8.46 24.09
CA VAL A 89 -9.03 -8.41 23.04
C VAL A 89 -10.43 -8.76 23.56
N VAL A 90 -10.53 -9.69 24.52
CA VAL A 90 -11.82 -10.10 25.11
C VAL A 90 -12.27 -9.07 26.15
N ASN A 91 -11.37 -8.62 27.03
CA ASN A 91 -11.68 -7.61 28.04
C ASN A 91 -12.11 -6.27 27.41
N ASP A 92 -11.37 -5.77 26.42
CA ASP A 92 -11.67 -4.51 25.77
C ASP A 92 -12.98 -4.56 24.99
N ALA A 93 -13.35 -5.73 24.45
CA ALA A 93 -14.65 -5.93 23.81
C ALA A 93 -15.79 -5.90 24.83
N LYS A 94 -15.66 -6.59 25.98
CA LYS A 94 -16.65 -6.57 27.06
C LYS A 94 -16.93 -5.16 27.58
N GLU A 95 -15.90 -4.34 27.67
CA GLU A 95 -16.00 -2.97 28.20
C GLU A 95 -16.33 -1.92 27.13
N GLY A 96 -16.51 -2.32 25.86
CA GLY A 96 -16.77 -1.39 24.76
C GLY A 96 -15.60 -0.43 24.48
N ARG A 97 -14.40 -0.71 25.01
CA ARG A 97 -13.19 0.13 24.90
C ARG A 97 -12.37 -0.15 23.63
N ARG A 98 -12.89 -0.96 22.71
CA ARG A 98 -12.17 -1.40 21.52
C ARG A 98 -12.21 -0.34 20.40
N VAL A 99 -11.36 0.68 20.53
CA VAL A 99 -11.29 1.81 19.58
C VAL A 99 -10.42 1.51 18.37
N TRP A 100 -9.41 0.63 18.50
CA TRP A 100 -8.40 0.34 17.48
C TRP A 100 -7.94 -1.12 17.55
N ARG A 101 -7.53 -1.69 16.42
CA ARG A 101 -7.07 -3.09 16.28
C ARG A 101 -5.89 -3.18 15.33
N ALA A 102 -4.73 -3.61 15.84
CA ALA A 102 -3.53 -3.87 15.04
C ALA A 102 -3.27 -5.38 14.96
N PHE A 103 -2.95 -5.89 13.77
CA PHE A 103 -2.52 -7.29 13.56
C PHE A 103 -3.51 -8.38 13.99
N GLU A 104 -4.72 -8.02 14.43
CA GLU A 104 -5.77 -8.96 14.77
C GLU A 104 -6.32 -9.64 13.50
N HIS A 105 -6.56 -10.94 13.60
CA HIS A 105 -7.16 -11.70 12.52
C HIS A 105 -8.69 -11.63 12.60
N ARG A 106 -9.35 -11.72 11.45
CA ARG A 106 -10.80 -11.89 11.39
C ARG A 106 -11.10 -13.35 11.04
N ALA A 107 -11.97 -13.99 11.81
CA ALA A 107 -12.49 -15.29 11.42
C ALA A 107 -13.26 -15.18 10.09
N PRO A 108 -13.24 -16.22 9.23
CA PRO A 108 -14.07 -16.26 8.03
C PRO A 108 -15.55 -16.06 8.38
N GLU A 109 -16.28 -15.41 7.48
CA GLU A 109 -17.71 -15.15 7.63
C GLU A 109 -18.48 -16.48 7.73
N GLY A 110 -19.22 -16.69 8.82
CA GLY A 110 -20.00 -17.92 9.08
C GLY A 110 -19.57 -18.72 10.32
N ASP A 111 -18.38 -18.47 10.87
CA ASP A 111 -18.06 -18.91 12.23
C ASP A 111 -18.66 -17.89 13.21
N ASN A 112 -19.67 -18.32 13.97
CA ASN A 112 -20.38 -17.54 14.98
C ASN A 112 -19.53 -17.26 16.23
N ASP A 113 -18.33 -16.69 16.07
CA ASP A 113 -17.72 -15.92 17.15
C ASP A 113 -18.48 -14.58 17.22
N ALA A 114 -19.66 -14.63 17.83
CA ALA A 114 -20.67 -13.59 17.93
C ALA A 114 -20.21 -12.28 18.61
N GLU A 115 -18.92 -12.12 18.91
CA GLU A 115 -18.34 -10.93 19.54
C GLU A 115 -17.21 -10.28 18.72
N GLY A 116 -16.85 -10.82 17.55
CA GLY A 116 -15.81 -10.22 16.69
C GLY A 116 -14.43 -10.14 17.36
N THR A 117 -14.20 -10.91 18.43
CA THR A 117 -12.94 -11.04 19.14
C THR A 117 -12.21 -12.27 18.61
N SER A 118 -10.98 -12.09 18.12
CA SER A 118 -10.17 -13.19 17.62
C SER A 118 -8.80 -13.12 18.29
N PRO A 119 -8.64 -13.70 19.50
CA PRO A 119 -7.36 -13.73 20.22
C PRO A 119 -6.42 -14.78 19.59
N LEU A 120 -6.28 -14.73 18.27
CA LEU A 120 -5.49 -15.62 17.46
C LEU A 120 -4.16 -14.95 17.12
N LEU A 121 -3.09 -15.72 17.23
CA LEU A 121 -1.75 -15.32 16.85
C LEU A 121 -1.33 -16.15 15.63
N LEU A 122 -1.23 -15.52 14.45
CA LEU A 122 -0.62 -16.15 13.29
C LEU A 122 0.90 -16.19 13.46
N ILE A 123 1.46 -17.40 13.48
CA ILE A 123 2.89 -17.63 13.30
C ILE A 123 3.08 -17.99 11.83
N PRO A 124 3.42 -17.04 10.94
CA PRO A 124 3.51 -17.33 9.51
C PRO A 124 4.60 -18.37 9.22
N PRO A 125 4.44 -19.19 8.17
CA PRO A 125 5.56 -19.97 7.67
C PRO A 125 6.65 -19.01 7.16
N ILE A 126 7.90 -19.30 7.49
CA ILE A 126 9.03 -18.46 7.09
C ILE A 126 9.64 -19.03 5.82
N ILE A 127 9.78 -18.17 4.82
CA ILE A 127 10.48 -18.45 3.58
C ILE A 127 11.76 -17.60 3.58
N VAL A 128 12.93 -18.21 3.36
CA VAL A 128 14.21 -17.48 3.34
C VAL A 128 14.32 -16.60 2.09
N SER A 129 13.95 -17.17 0.94
CA SER A 129 13.97 -16.48 -0.35
C SER A 129 12.92 -17.06 -1.28
N ALA A 130 12.40 -16.23 -2.18
CA ALA A 130 11.51 -16.65 -3.25
C ALA A 130 12.06 -16.20 -4.59
N GLU A 131 12.18 -17.15 -5.52
CA GLU A 131 12.44 -16.88 -6.93
C GLU A 131 11.21 -16.21 -7.56
N ARG A 132 11.46 -15.38 -8.57
CA ARG A 132 10.44 -14.55 -9.20
C ARG A 132 10.50 -14.73 -10.71
N SER A 133 9.35 -14.96 -11.32
CA SER A 133 9.23 -14.91 -12.76
C SER A 133 9.29 -13.47 -13.27
N ALA A 134 9.40 -13.31 -14.59
CA ALA A 134 9.00 -12.06 -15.22
C ALA A 134 7.52 -11.73 -14.87
N PRO A 135 7.16 -10.44 -14.71
CA PRO A 135 5.77 -10.04 -14.49
C PRO A 135 4.86 -10.49 -15.63
N VAL A 136 3.72 -11.09 -15.29
CA VAL A 136 2.65 -11.43 -16.24
C VAL A 136 1.62 -10.32 -16.36
N GLU A 137 1.54 -9.45 -15.36
CA GLU A 137 0.84 -8.15 -15.45
C GLU A 137 1.70 -7.06 -14.82
N GLU A 138 1.60 -5.86 -15.38
CA GLU A 138 2.31 -4.68 -14.92
C GLU A 138 1.48 -3.43 -15.18
N VAL A 139 1.26 -2.64 -14.12
CA VAL A 139 0.51 -1.39 -14.15
C VAL A 139 1.36 -0.29 -13.52
N HIS A 140 1.44 0.85 -14.17
CA HIS A 140 2.09 2.05 -13.64
C HIS A 140 1.01 3.06 -13.26
N PHE A 141 1.05 3.52 -12.01
CA PHE A 141 0.24 4.62 -11.51
C PHE A 141 1.06 5.90 -11.54
N ARG A 142 0.50 6.98 -12.09
CA ARG A 142 1.15 8.29 -12.21
C ARG A 142 0.16 9.42 -11.94
N ARG A 143 0.62 10.51 -11.35
CA ARG A 143 -0.15 11.77 -11.31
C ARG A 143 0.16 12.58 -12.56
N ASP A 144 -0.86 13.29 -13.04
CA ASP A 144 -0.77 14.22 -14.15
C ASP A 144 -1.27 15.58 -13.69
N GLU A 145 -0.31 16.47 -13.40
CA GLU A 145 -0.60 17.78 -12.84
C GLU A 145 -1.24 18.72 -13.87
N ILE A 146 -0.99 18.51 -15.17
CA ILE A 146 -1.57 19.35 -16.24
C ILE A 146 -3.05 19.00 -16.41
N ALA A 147 -3.37 17.71 -16.43
CA ALA A 147 -4.74 17.23 -16.61
C ALA A 147 -5.54 17.14 -15.29
N ASN A 148 -4.94 17.48 -14.14
CA ASN A 148 -5.54 17.38 -12.80
C ASN A 148 -6.17 16.00 -12.51
N LEU A 149 -5.50 14.93 -12.94
CA LEU A 149 -5.93 13.54 -12.75
C LEU A 149 -4.73 12.64 -12.47
N ALA A 150 -4.98 11.34 -12.28
CA ALA A 150 -3.94 10.33 -12.30
C ALA A 150 -4.17 9.34 -13.45
N TRP A 151 -3.16 8.56 -13.81
CA TRP A 151 -3.23 7.53 -14.83
C TRP A 151 -2.91 6.17 -14.24
N ALA A 152 -3.71 5.18 -14.62
CA ALA A 152 -3.35 3.77 -14.54
C ALA A 152 -2.95 3.28 -15.94
N ILE A 153 -1.67 2.94 -16.11
CA ILE A 153 -1.09 2.58 -17.40
C ILE A 153 -0.79 1.08 -17.39
N GLU A 154 -1.57 0.31 -18.14
CA GLU A 154 -1.38 -1.14 -18.28
C GLU A 154 -0.23 -1.43 -19.26
N ARG A 155 0.96 -1.76 -18.72
CA ARG A 155 2.16 -2.07 -19.52
C ARG A 155 2.20 -3.52 -19.96
N ARG A 156 1.72 -4.43 -19.11
CA ARG A 156 1.59 -5.86 -19.42
C ARG A 156 0.26 -6.39 -18.94
N SER A 157 -0.38 -7.22 -19.75
CA SER A 157 -1.58 -7.96 -19.34
C SER A 157 -1.53 -9.42 -19.77
N LEU A 158 -2.03 -10.28 -18.89
CA LEU A 158 -2.17 -11.71 -19.11
C LEU A 158 -3.52 -11.98 -19.78
N ARG A 159 -3.51 -12.54 -21.00
CA ARG A 159 -4.75 -12.97 -21.66
C ARG A 159 -5.31 -14.26 -21.04
N PRO A 160 -6.61 -14.55 -21.23
CA PRO A 160 -7.19 -15.85 -20.87
C PRO A 160 -6.45 -17.05 -21.47
N SER A 161 -5.78 -16.89 -22.61
CA SER A 161 -4.94 -17.93 -23.23
C SER A 161 -3.60 -18.19 -22.51
N GLY A 162 -3.28 -17.45 -21.45
CA GLY A 162 -1.99 -17.51 -20.76
C GLY A 162 -0.86 -16.71 -21.42
N ARG A 163 -1.12 -16.06 -22.57
CA ARG A 163 -0.13 -15.22 -23.25
C ARG A 163 -0.06 -13.84 -22.60
N VAL A 164 1.15 -13.41 -22.24
CA VAL A 164 1.45 -12.04 -21.81
C VAL A 164 1.54 -11.15 -23.05
N ILE A 165 0.84 -10.02 -23.03
CA ILE A 165 0.95 -8.98 -24.06
C ILE A 165 1.53 -7.73 -23.42
N GLU A 166 2.52 -7.15 -24.09
CA GLU A 166 3.07 -5.85 -23.73
C GLU A 166 2.36 -4.77 -24.53
N ALA A 167 1.95 -3.70 -23.85
CA ALA A 167 1.45 -2.52 -24.52
C ALA A 167 2.61 -1.77 -25.18
N SER A 168 2.44 -1.43 -26.46
CA SER A 168 3.39 -0.57 -27.16
C SER A 168 3.29 0.84 -26.58
N TYR A 169 4.42 1.37 -26.13
CA TYR A 169 4.53 2.77 -25.75
C TYR A 169 4.90 3.57 -27.00
N PRO A 170 4.20 4.65 -27.36
CA PRO A 170 4.81 5.64 -28.22
C PRO A 170 6.01 6.20 -27.45
N VAL A 171 7.23 5.82 -27.85
CA VAL A 171 8.42 6.50 -27.38
C VAL A 171 8.28 7.92 -27.91
N PRO A 172 8.25 8.97 -27.05
CA PRO A 172 8.32 10.33 -27.56
C PRO A 172 9.60 10.41 -28.39
N GLN A 173 9.49 10.65 -29.69
CA GLN A 173 10.65 10.91 -30.51
C GLN A 173 11.24 12.24 -30.01
N SER A 174 12.22 12.15 -29.11
CA SER A 174 13.01 13.30 -28.69
C SER A 174 13.62 13.92 -29.95
N GLY A 175 13.23 15.15 -30.25
CA GLY A 175 13.96 16.01 -31.19
C GLY A 175 13.49 16.01 -32.64
N LYS A 176 12.36 15.37 -33.00
CA LYS A 176 11.63 15.80 -34.19
C LYS A 176 10.51 16.71 -33.71
N ASP A 177 10.65 18.01 -33.97
CA ASP A 177 9.44 18.81 -34.14
C ASP A 177 8.58 18.01 -35.12
N PRO A 178 7.36 17.61 -34.74
CA PRO A 178 6.46 16.99 -35.69
C PRO A 178 6.49 17.82 -36.97
N GLU A 179 6.77 17.17 -38.12
CA GLU A 179 6.72 17.80 -39.43
C GLU A 179 5.28 18.26 -39.67
N TYR A 180 4.95 19.40 -39.10
CA TYR A 180 3.69 20.08 -39.22
C TYR A 180 3.84 21.18 -40.27
N GLU A 181 4.47 20.90 -41.41
CA GLU A 181 4.35 21.78 -42.57
C GLU A 181 2.90 21.68 -43.07
N GLY A 182 2.12 22.73 -42.81
CA GLY A 182 0.71 22.77 -43.17
C GLY A 182 -0.04 23.94 -42.54
N ASP A 183 -1.30 24.09 -42.96
CA ASP A 183 -2.22 25.07 -42.39
C ASP A 183 -2.50 24.77 -40.90
N TRP A 184 -2.80 25.83 -40.15
CA TRP A 184 -3.19 25.69 -38.75
C TRP A 184 -4.44 24.83 -38.62
N SER A 185 -4.36 23.77 -37.82
CA SER A 185 -5.48 22.93 -37.43
C SER A 185 -5.66 22.96 -35.92
N TYR A 186 -6.90 23.16 -35.49
CA TYR A 186 -7.27 23.14 -34.08
C TYR A 186 -7.59 21.70 -33.66
N VAL A 187 -6.92 21.23 -32.62
CA VAL A 187 -7.12 19.91 -32.02
C VAL A 187 -7.75 20.10 -30.65
N LEU A 188 -9.02 19.71 -30.54
CA LEU A 188 -9.79 19.83 -29.30
C LEU A 188 -9.19 18.95 -28.18
N GLY A 189 -8.71 17.76 -28.51
CA GLY A 189 -8.08 16.84 -27.57
C GLY A 189 -7.16 15.86 -28.29
N THR A 190 -6.06 15.48 -27.64
CA THR A 190 -5.15 14.45 -28.16
C THR A 190 -5.67 13.04 -27.91
N ASP A 191 -5.33 12.11 -28.81
CA ASP A 191 -5.68 10.70 -28.67
C ASP A 191 -4.92 10.06 -27.50
N VAL A 192 -5.65 9.36 -26.63
CA VAL A 192 -5.08 8.66 -25.48
C VAL A 192 -5.00 7.16 -25.80
N PRO A 193 -3.84 6.50 -25.64
CA PRO A 193 -3.73 5.07 -25.97
C PRO A 193 -4.67 4.19 -25.11
N ASP A 194 -5.27 3.16 -25.71
CA ASP A 194 -6.22 2.21 -25.07
C ASP A 194 -5.78 1.58 -23.73
N HIS A 195 -4.48 1.59 -23.44
CA HIS A 195 -3.91 1.01 -22.23
C HIS A 195 -3.69 2.04 -21.11
N TRP A 196 -4.12 3.28 -21.31
CA TRP A 196 -4.11 4.36 -20.33
C TRP A 196 -5.53 4.62 -19.85
N PHE A 197 -5.72 4.44 -18.55
CA PHE A 197 -7.02 4.63 -17.93
C PHE A 197 -6.94 5.82 -16.97
N PRO A 198 -7.78 6.86 -17.14
CA PRO A 198 -7.77 7.99 -16.23
C PRO A 198 -8.27 7.55 -14.86
N LEU A 199 -7.70 8.12 -13.82
CA LEU A 199 -8.05 7.96 -12.43
C LEU A 199 -8.54 9.33 -11.96
N VAL A 200 -9.86 9.46 -11.90
CA VAL A 200 -10.56 10.71 -11.63
C VAL A 200 -10.85 10.81 -10.13
N PRO A 201 -10.55 11.94 -9.47
CA PRO A 201 -10.88 12.13 -8.07
C PRO A 201 -12.41 12.11 -7.86
N VAL A 202 -12.86 11.32 -6.88
CA VAL A 202 -14.25 11.23 -6.45
C VAL A 202 -14.31 11.23 -4.92
N ARG A 203 -15.42 11.73 -4.38
CA ARG A 203 -15.78 11.57 -2.97
C ARG A 203 -16.81 10.46 -2.86
N LEU A 204 -16.57 9.45 -2.05
CA LEU A 204 -17.48 8.31 -1.91
C LEU A 204 -18.66 8.61 -0.97
N THR A 205 -18.50 9.54 -0.03
CA THR A 205 -19.54 10.02 0.87
C THR A 205 -19.42 11.53 1.06
N ASP A 206 -20.53 12.21 1.28
CA ASP A 206 -20.53 13.67 1.53
C ASP A 206 -19.99 14.04 2.92
N GLN A 207 -19.77 13.04 3.79
CA GLN A 207 -19.30 13.22 5.16
C GLN A 207 -17.79 13.06 5.32
N ASN A 208 -17.09 12.55 4.31
CA ASN A 208 -15.64 12.36 4.35
C ASN A 208 -14.98 13.19 3.24
N ASP A 209 -14.03 14.04 3.63
CA ASP A 209 -13.23 14.85 2.68
C ASP A 209 -12.13 14.04 1.98
N GLU A 210 -12.00 12.75 2.31
CA GLU A 210 -11.03 11.85 1.69
C GLU A 210 -11.31 11.65 0.20
N ILE A 211 -10.28 11.92 -0.61
CA ILE A 211 -10.33 11.76 -2.06
C ILE A 211 -9.93 10.32 -2.41
N THR A 212 -10.82 9.64 -3.12
CA THR A 212 -10.51 8.37 -3.77
C THR A 212 -10.42 8.58 -5.27
N LEU A 213 -9.50 7.90 -5.94
CA LEU A 213 -9.40 7.94 -7.38
C LEU A 213 -10.19 6.79 -7.99
N ARG A 214 -11.10 7.09 -8.91
CA ARG A 214 -11.91 6.12 -9.65
C ARG A 214 -11.40 5.97 -11.07
N ARG A 215 -11.24 4.75 -11.55
CA ARG A 215 -10.95 4.49 -12.98
C ARG A 215 -12.11 4.96 -13.85
N GLY A 216 -11.84 5.95 -14.69
CA GLY A 216 -12.69 6.41 -15.78
C GLY A 216 -12.43 5.68 -17.09
N GLN A 217 -13.14 6.11 -18.13
CA GLN A 217 -13.01 5.63 -19.50
C GLN A 217 -13.00 6.83 -20.42
N ILE A 218 -12.07 6.84 -21.39
CA ILE A 218 -12.03 7.84 -22.46
C ILE A 218 -12.69 7.21 -23.69
N ARG A 219 -13.48 8.00 -24.42
CA ARG A 219 -14.11 7.59 -25.67
C ARG A 219 -13.57 8.49 -26.77
N ASP A 220 -12.97 7.88 -27.78
CA ASP A 220 -12.47 8.62 -28.95
C ASP A 220 -13.61 8.99 -29.92
N ALA A 221 -14.63 8.12 -30.00
CA ALA A 221 -15.84 8.35 -30.78
C ALA A 221 -17.10 7.89 -30.02
N VAL A 222 -18.23 8.54 -30.29
CA VAL A 222 -19.51 8.25 -29.61
C VAL A 222 -19.96 6.80 -29.80
N ASP A 223 -19.69 6.22 -30.98
CA ASP A 223 -20.13 4.87 -31.37
C ASP A 223 -19.12 3.76 -31.07
N GLN A 224 -17.97 4.08 -30.47
CA GLN A 224 -16.96 3.09 -30.10
C GLN A 224 -17.08 2.69 -28.64
N ASP A 225 -16.97 1.38 -28.38
CA ASP A 225 -16.85 0.87 -27.03
C ASP A 225 -15.56 1.42 -26.40
N PRO A 226 -15.63 1.99 -25.19
CA PRO A 226 -14.44 2.51 -24.53
C PRO A 226 -13.44 1.38 -24.25
N PRO A 227 -12.13 1.67 -24.33
CA PRO A 227 -11.11 0.70 -23.96
C PRO A 227 -11.33 0.21 -22.53
N ARG A 228 -11.17 -1.10 -22.35
CA ARG A 228 -11.27 -1.76 -21.05
C ARG A 228 -9.91 -2.27 -20.63
N ALA A 229 -9.62 -2.14 -19.33
CA ALA A 229 -8.48 -2.82 -18.75
C ALA A 229 -8.60 -4.33 -18.97
N LYS A 230 -7.46 -5.01 -19.08
CA LYS A 230 -7.43 -6.45 -19.36
C LYS A 230 -6.88 -7.22 -18.16
N GLY A 231 -5.99 -6.60 -17.38
CA GLY A 231 -5.32 -7.20 -16.24
C GLY A 231 -6.12 -7.14 -14.94
N VAL A 232 -5.99 -8.20 -14.13
CA VAL A 232 -6.62 -8.32 -12.80
C VAL A 232 -6.15 -7.22 -11.84
N LEU A 233 -4.94 -6.68 -12.02
CA LEU A 233 -4.45 -5.54 -11.24
C LEU A 233 -5.38 -4.31 -11.29
N LEU A 234 -6.10 -4.11 -12.40
CA LEU A 234 -7.08 -3.04 -12.55
C LEU A 234 -8.52 -3.52 -12.43
N THR A 235 -8.74 -4.79 -12.10
CA THR A 235 -10.08 -5.32 -11.82
C THR A 235 -11.08 -5.01 -12.96
N PRO A 236 -10.90 -5.62 -14.14
CA PRO A 236 -11.54 -5.15 -15.37
C PRO A 236 -13.07 -5.21 -15.34
N ASP A 237 -13.64 -6.15 -14.59
CA ASP A 237 -15.07 -6.47 -14.58
C ASP A 237 -15.91 -5.67 -13.56
N ARG A 238 -15.30 -4.77 -12.77
CA ARG A 238 -16.02 -3.92 -11.80
C ARG A 238 -15.36 -2.54 -11.68
N PRO A 239 -16.05 -1.56 -11.06
CA PRO A 239 -15.43 -0.28 -10.74
C PRO A 239 -14.13 -0.46 -9.95
N PHE A 240 -13.10 0.31 -10.33
CA PHE A 240 -11.81 0.31 -9.68
C PHE A 240 -11.63 1.62 -8.93
N TYR A 241 -11.25 1.50 -7.65
CA TYR A 241 -10.99 2.61 -6.75
C TYR A 241 -9.61 2.41 -6.11
N ILE A 242 -8.89 3.50 -5.93
CA ILE A 242 -7.60 3.53 -5.24
C ILE A 242 -7.49 4.84 -4.46
N ASP A 243 -7.01 4.78 -3.22
CA ASP A 243 -6.83 5.98 -2.41
C ASP A 243 -5.78 6.91 -3.05
N GLU A 244 -5.99 8.22 -2.97
CA GLU A 244 -5.10 9.19 -3.61
C GLU A 244 -3.65 9.06 -3.11
N ALA A 245 -3.49 8.74 -1.82
CA ALA A 245 -2.20 8.51 -1.16
C ALA A 245 -1.45 7.27 -1.72
N GLU A 246 -2.16 6.30 -2.30
CA GLU A 246 -1.55 5.12 -2.89
C GLU A 246 -0.86 5.43 -4.23
N VAL A 247 -1.12 6.60 -4.83
CA VAL A 247 -0.45 7.11 -6.03
C VAL A 247 0.47 8.28 -5.63
N PRO A 248 1.72 8.02 -5.21
CA PRO A 248 2.65 9.09 -4.85
C PRO A 248 3.05 9.91 -6.08
N HIS A 249 3.59 11.12 -5.87
CA HIS A 249 4.06 11.99 -6.95
C HIS A 249 5.10 11.32 -7.87
N GLY A 250 6.05 10.56 -7.31
CA GLY A 250 7.01 9.74 -8.10
C GLY A 250 6.38 8.54 -8.82
N GLY A 251 5.09 8.30 -8.64
CA GLY A 251 4.37 7.17 -9.20
C GLY A 251 4.60 5.85 -8.48
N ALA A 252 3.76 4.87 -8.80
CA ALA A 252 3.88 3.51 -8.30
C ALA A 252 3.88 2.51 -9.46
N ARG A 253 4.74 1.49 -9.37
CA ARG A 253 4.74 0.35 -10.26
C ARG A 253 4.17 -0.85 -9.52
N VAL A 254 3.09 -1.42 -10.03
CA VAL A 254 2.47 -2.62 -9.47
C VAL A 254 2.64 -3.77 -10.47
N THR A 255 3.21 -4.86 -10.00
CA THR A 255 3.43 -6.07 -10.81
C THR A 255 2.72 -7.27 -10.20
N ARG A 256 2.31 -8.19 -11.07
CA ARG A 256 1.79 -9.51 -10.72
C ARG A 256 2.63 -10.56 -11.44
N GLY A 257 3.09 -11.57 -10.72
CA GLY A 257 3.95 -12.61 -11.29
C GLY A 257 4.04 -13.85 -10.41
N TRP A 258 4.53 -14.94 -10.99
CA TRP A 258 4.74 -16.19 -10.27
C TRP A 258 5.91 -16.05 -9.31
N ARG A 259 5.73 -16.61 -8.12
CA ARG A 259 6.75 -16.74 -7.08
C ARG A 259 6.90 -18.19 -6.72
N PHE A 260 8.14 -18.63 -6.65
CA PHE A 260 8.48 -19.98 -6.25
C PHE A 260 9.38 -19.93 -5.03
N ALA A 261 9.11 -20.79 -4.05
CA ALA A 261 9.99 -20.96 -2.91
C ALA A 261 9.95 -22.37 -2.35
N ARG A 262 11.00 -22.73 -1.62
CA ARG A 262 11.04 -23.94 -0.81
C ARG A 262 10.78 -23.61 0.65
N GLY A 263 9.86 -24.36 1.24
CA GLY A 263 9.61 -24.34 2.67
C GLY A 263 10.80 -24.91 3.44
N ALA A 264 10.86 -24.61 4.73
CA ALA A 264 11.94 -25.10 5.60
C ALA A 264 11.81 -26.60 5.95
N ASP A 265 10.80 -27.30 5.43
CA ASP A 265 10.64 -28.76 5.39
C ASP A 265 10.98 -29.35 4.00
N GLY A 266 11.43 -28.51 3.05
CA GLY A 266 11.73 -28.91 1.68
C GLY A 266 10.54 -28.89 0.71
N SER A 267 9.32 -28.64 1.20
CA SER A 267 8.12 -28.54 0.36
C SER A 267 8.23 -27.40 -0.65
N ARG A 268 7.57 -27.54 -1.81
CA ARG A 268 7.61 -26.57 -2.91
C ARG A 268 6.32 -25.76 -2.93
N HIS A 269 6.45 -24.45 -2.94
CA HIS A 269 5.33 -23.53 -3.04
C HIS A 269 5.47 -22.68 -4.30
N LEU A 270 4.42 -22.67 -5.13
CA LEU A 270 4.29 -21.81 -6.29
C LEU A 270 3.01 -21.00 -6.12
N TRP A 271 3.10 -19.68 -6.21
CA TRP A 271 1.94 -18.82 -6.05
C TRP A 271 2.06 -17.56 -6.90
N MET A 272 0.93 -16.90 -7.14
CA MET A 272 0.90 -15.60 -7.79
C MET A 272 1.02 -14.49 -6.75
N GLY A 273 2.11 -13.74 -6.79
CA GLY A 273 2.35 -12.61 -5.91
C GLY A 273 2.06 -11.27 -6.59
N ARG A 274 1.66 -10.28 -5.79
CA ARG A 274 1.63 -8.87 -6.20
C ARG A 274 2.76 -8.12 -5.50
N ARG A 275 3.27 -7.07 -6.14
CA ARG A 275 4.30 -6.19 -5.57
C ARG A 275 4.04 -4.76 -6.02
N LYS A 276 4.15 -3.83 -5.08
CA LYS A 276 4.22 -2.39 -5.34
C LYS A 276 5.65 -1.93 -5.12
N GLU A 277 6.17 -1.15 -6.04
CA GLU A 277 7.47 -0.49 -5.95
C GLU A 277 7.30 0.99 -6.32
N PRO A 278 8.16 1.89 -5.81
CA PRO A 278 8.27 3.22 -6.39
C PRO A 278 8.53 3.09 -7.88
N SER A 279 7.87 3.93 -8.66
CA SER A 279 8.15 3.90 -10.08
C SER A 279 9.37 4.74 -10.40
N THR A 280 10.24 4.23 -11.26
CA THR A 280 11.41 4.96 -11.75
C THR A 280 11.23 5.33 -13.22
N GLY A 281 11.78 6.48 -13.59
CA GLY A 281 11.74 7.03 -14.95
C GLY A 281 10.76 8.20 -15.11
N PRO A 282 11.07 9.17 -15.98
CA PRO A 282 10.17 10.28 -16.28
C PRO A 282 8.85 9.74 -16.83
N MET A 283 7.74 10.41 -16.50
CA MET A 283 6.50 10.21 -17.26
C MET A 283 6.79 10.62 -18.71
N ALA A 284 6.28 9.88 -19.70
CA ALA A 284 6.08 10.53 -20.99
C ALA A 284 5.18 11.76 -20.77
N LEU A 285 5.32 12.79 -21.61
CA LEU A 285 4.41 13.94 -21.61
C LEU A 285 2.96 13.46 -21.48
N SER A 286 2.13 14.23 -20.75
CA SER A 286 0.71 13.92 -20.61
C SER A 286 0.13 13.55 -21.98
N PRO A 287 -0.47 12.35 -22.14
CA PRO A 287 -1.06 11.97 -23.42
C PRO A 287 -2.33 12.78 -23.72
N LEU A 288 -2.83 13.55 -22.75
CA LEU A 288 -4.05 14.31 -22.84
C LEU A 288 -3.73 15.80 -22.73
N SER A 289 -3.84 16.50 -23.86
CA SER A 289 -3.84 17.96 -23.91
C SER A 289 -5.08 18.41 -24.67
N PHE A 290 -5.68 19.49 -24.20
CA PHE A 290 -6.84 20.12 -24.85
C PHE A 290 -6.38 21.36 -25.61
N ASP A 291 -7.21 21.79 -26.56
CA ASP A 291 -7.10 23.09 -27.24
C ASP A 291 -5.70 23.36 -27.83
N THR A 292 -5.15 22.38 -28.52
CA THR A 292 -3.81 22.45 -29.12
C THR A 292 -3.88 22.86 -30.59
N LEU A 293 -2.99 23.75 -31.01
CA LEU A 293 -2.79 24.07 -32.42
C LEU A 293 -1.71 23.15 -33.02
N ARG A 294 -2.01 22.53 -34.16
CA ARG A 294 -1.05 21.81 -35.00
C ARG A 294 -0.86 22.56 -36.32
N GLY A 295 0.31 22.43 -36.96
CA GLY A 295 0.64 23.18 -38.16
C GLY A 295 1.55 24.38 -37.85
N TRP A 296 2.58 24.58 -38.69
CA TRP A 296 3.29 25.84 -38.80
C TRP A 296 3.44 26.18 -40.28
N PRO A 297 2.83 27.27 -40.78
CA PRO A 297 2.99 27.65 -42.17
C PRO A 297 4.46 28.00 -42.46
N PRO A 298 5.02 27.59 -43.61
CA PRO A 298 6.43 27.82 -43.92
C PRO A 298 6.76 29.32 -43.84
N ARG A 299 7.87 29.66 -43.18
CA ARG A 299 8.33 31.06 -43.10
C ARG A 299 8.46 31.62 -44.53
N PRO A 300 7.90 32.80 -44.83
CA PRO A 300 8.05 33.40 -46.15
C PRO A 300 9.55 33.56 -46.43
N LYS A 301 10.01 33.06 -47.59
CA LYS A 301 11.40 33.26 -48.02
C LYS A 301 11.62 34.77 -48.13
N GLY A 302 12.40 35.33 -47.20
CA GLY A 302 12.78 36.74 -47.26
C GLY A 302 13.43 37.02 -48.60
N LYS A 303 12.99 38.08 -49.28
CA LYS A 303 13.71 38.61 -50.44
C LYS A 303 15.08 39.04 -49.94
N SER A 304 16.14 38.36 -50.39
CA SER A 304 17.50 38.88 -50.33
C SER A 304 17.52 40.14 -51.20
N GLY A 305 17.44 41.30 -50.55
CA GLY A 305 17.76 42.59 -51.15
C GLY A 305 19.24 42.88 -51.03
#